data_AF-A0A0G1HLJ3-F1
#
_entry.id   AF-A0A0G1HLJ3-F1
#
_cell.length_a   1.000
_cell.length_b   1.000
_cell.length_c   1.000
_cell.angle_alpha   90.00
_cell.angle_beta   90.00
_cell.angle_gamma   90.00
#
_symmetry.space_group_name_H-M   'P 1'
#
loop_
_entity.id
_entity.type
_entity.pdbx_description
1 polymer ?
#
loop_
_entity_poly.entity_id
_entity_poly.type
_entity_poly.pdbx_seq_one_letter_code
_entity_poly.pdbx_strand_id
1 'polypeptide(L)'
;MKIKRPQSKQPIPSHAKRVFKGVIFDVYQWEQEMYDGTRIIFEKLKRPDTVVVFPVLPDGKIILTEQEQPGKPPFIGATGGRVDEGEDILSAAKRELLEESGYEAEKFILWDARHPVGKIDWVVYTFVAKGLKKVGDLNLDGGEKIKLLPLTLDKLINVATDEKTFFAEQEIVLKFIEAKYSPDKKKELEKLFKPLMFYYGCFITISPLFLHVLYFLGKSN
;
A
#
# COMPACT_ATOMS: atom_id res chain seq x y z
N MET A 1 -13.28 -2.60 8.53
CA MET A 1 -13.02 -1.18 8.16
C MET A 1 -13.92 -0.84 6.99
N LYS A 2 -14.76 0.19 7.05
CA LYS A 2 -15.58 0.62 5.88
C LYS A 2 -14.77 1.61 5.05
N ILE A 3 -14.32 1.19 3.86
CA ILE A 3 -13.53 2.03 2.95
C ILE A 3 -14.48 2.59 1.89
N LYS A 4 -14.55 3.92 1.78
CA LYS A 4 -15.32 4.58 0.73
C LYS A 4 -14.46 4.73 -0.51
N ARG A 5 -14.96 4.25 -1.65
CA ARG A 5 -14.30 4.44 -2.95
C ARG A 5 -14.22 5.93 -3.30
N PRO A 6 -13.02 6.47 -3.61
CA PRO A 6 -12.87 7.84 -4.11
C PRO A 6 -13.68 8.07 -5.38
N GLN A 7 -14.34 9.23 -5.45
CA GLN A 7 -15.06 9.64 -6.66
C GLN A 7 -14.08 10.03 -7.75
N SER A 8 -14.37 9.62 -8.98
CA SER A 8 -13.60 10.05 -10.14
C SER A 8 -13.90 11.52 -10.45
N LYS A 9 -12.88 12.30 -10.81
CA LYS A 9 -13.04 13.71 -11.23
C LYS A 9 -13.87 13.87 -12.51
N GLN A 10 -13.92 12.83 -13.34
CA GLN A 10 -14.75 12.76 -14.53
C GLN A 10 -15.48 11.41 -14.51
N PRO A 11 -16.59 11.27 -13.78
CA PRO A 11 -17.31 10.00 -13.68
C PRO A 11 -17.89 9.58 -15.04
N ILE A 12 -18.02 8.27 -15.27
CA ILE A 12 -18.75 7.75 -16.43
C ILE A 12 -20.23 8.10 -16.21
N PRO A 13 -20.89 8.84 -17.12
CA PRO A 13 -22.28 9.22 -16.92
C PRO A 13 -23.20 8.00 -17.06
N SER A 14 -24.38 8.06 -16.45
CA SER A 14 -25.36 6.96 -16.45
C SER A 14 -25.89 6.60 -17.84
N HIS A 15 -25.84 7.54 -18.79
CA HIS A 15 -26.26 7.34 -20.18
C HIS A 15 -25.12 6.85 -21.10
N ALA A 16 -23.90 6.65 -20.58
CA ALA A 16 -22.81 6.15 -21.39
C ALA A 16 -23.09 4.72 -21.87
N LYS A 17 -22.74 4.45 -23.13
CA LYS A 17 -22.85 3.13 -23.74
C LYS A 17 -21.54 2.37 -23.56
N ARG A 18 -21.59 1.15 -23.02
CA ARG A 18 -20.45 0.23 -23.08
C ARG A 18 -20.33 -0.31 -24.51
N VAL A 19 -19.32 0.14 -25.24
CA VAL A 19 -19.09 -0.23 -26.64
C VAL A 19 -18.17 -1.45 -26.79
N PHE A 20 -17.38 -1.76 -25.76
CA PHE A 20 -16.56 -2.97 -25.69
C PHE A 20 -16.51 -3.50 -24.25
N LYS A 21 -16.56 -4.83 -24.11
CA LYS A 21 -16.36 -5.55 -22.85
C LYS A 21 -15.20 -6.53 -23.04
N GLY A 22 -14.08 -6.26 -22.40
CA GLY A 22 -12.90 -7.12 -22.42
C GLY A 22 -12.83 -8.05 -21.21
N VAL A 23 -11.68 -8.70 -21.04
CA VAL A 23 -11.35 -9.51 -19.85
C VAL A 23 -11.02 -8.62 -18.65
N ILE A 24 -10.28 -7.53 -18.88
CA ILE A 24 -9.84 -6.60 -17.81
C ILE A 24 -10.47 -5.20 -17.99
N PHE A 25 -10.65 -4.77 -19.24
CA PHE A 25 -11.06 -3.42 -19.57
C PHE A 25 -12.42 -3.40 -20.28
N ASP A 26 -13.30 -2.53 -19.79
CA ASP A 26 -14.50 -2.10 -20.48
C ASP A 26 -14.26 -0.72 -21.10
N VAL A 27 -14.84 -0.47 -22.28
CA VAL A 27 -14.80 0.84 -22.95
C VAL A 27 -16.21 1.43 -22.94
N TYR A 28 -16.33 2.65 -22.40
CA TYR A 28 -17.57 3.41 -22.37
C TYR A 28 -17.45 4.65 -23.23
N GLN A 29 -18.46 4.91 -24.06
CA GLN A 29 -18.57 6.09 -24.90
C GLN A 29 -19.88 6.84 -24.62
N TRP A 30 -19.82 8.17 -24.69
CA TRP A 30 -21.01 9.04 -24.61
C TRP A 30 -20.80 10.30 -25.45
N GLU A 31 -21.90 10.89 -25.90
CA GLU A 31 -21.89 12.19 -26.55
C GLU A 31 -21.74 13.28 -25.49
N GLN A 32 -20.81 14.20 -25.70
CA GLN A 32 -20.54 15.33 -24.82
C GLN A 32 -20.71 16.64 -25.58
N GLU A 33 -21.55 17.51 -25.05
CA GLU A 33 -21.65 18.89 -25.53
C GLU A 33 -20.47 19.70 -24.99
N MET A 34 -19.81 20.41 -25.90
CA MET A 34 -18.68 21.28 -25.64
C MET A 34 -19.14 22.73 -25.40
N TYR A 35 -18.26 23.57 -24.86
CA TYR A 35 -18.60 24.96 -24.55
C TYR A 35 -18.96 25.81 -25.79
N ASP A 36 -18.54 25.39 -26.98
CA ASP A 36 -18.87 26.02 -28.26
C ASP A 36 -20.17 25.47 -28.90
N GLY A 37 -20.89 24.59 -28.19
CA GLY A 37 -22.11 23.94 -28.67
C GLY A 37 -21.88 22.75 -29.60
N THR A 38 -20.63 22.45 -29.99
CA THR A 38 -20.32 21.24 -30.75
C THR A 38 -20.50 20.00 -29.87
N ARG A 39 -20.74 18.85 -30.51
CA ARG A 39 -20.87 17.58 -29.81
C ARG A 39 -19.82 16.60 -30.30
N ILE A 40 -19.13 15.96 -29.37
CA ILE A 40 -18.10 14.97 -29.67
C ILE A 40 -18.29 13.71 -28.83
N ILE A 41 -17.73 12.60 -29.29
CA ILE A 41 -17.73 11.34 -28.53
C ILE A 41 -16.60 11.37 -27.51
N PHE A 42 -16.96 11.32 -26.23
CA PHE A 42 -16.04 11.07 -25.15
C PHE A 42 -15.93 9.57 -24.92
N GLU A 43 -14.74 9.15 -24.49
CA GLU A 43 -14.46 7.77 -24.13
C GLU A 43 -13.74 7.70 -22.78
N LYS A 44 -14.06 6.65 -22.01
CA LYS A 44 -13.39 6.31 -20.77
C LYS A 44 -13.34 4.80 -20.56
N LEU A 45 -12.19 4.31 -20.10
CA LEU A 45 -12.01 2.91 -19.73
C LEU A 45 -12.50 2.66 -18.31
N LYS A 46 -12.87 1.42 -18.00
CA LYS A 46 -13.11 0.92 -16.65
C LYS A 46 -12.41 -0.42 -16.46
N ARG A 47 -11.83 -0.64 -15.28
CA ARG A 47 -11.22 -1.91 -14.87
C ARG A 47 -11.45 -2.15 -13.36
N PRO A 48 -11.20 -3.36 -12.84
CA PRO A 48 -11.16 -3.59 -11.40
C PRO A 48 -10.15 -2.67 -10.72
N ASP A 49 -10.49 -2.24 -9.50
CA ASP A 49 -9.60 -1.49 -8.62
C ASP A 49 -8.37 -2.34 -8.23
N THR A 50 -7.34 -1.69 -7.71
CA THR A 50 -6.09 -2.33 -7.30
C THR A 50 -5.80 -2.02 -5.84
N VAL A 51 -5.28 -3.00 -5.11
CA VAL A 51 -4.74 -2.81 -3.76
C VAL A 51 -3.23 -2.96 -3.79
N VAL A 52 -2.56 -2.16 -2.97
CA VAL A 52 -1.12 -2.21 -2.77
C VAL A 52 -0.86 -2.18 -1.28
N VAL A 53 0.11 -2.95 -0.80
CA VAL A 53 0.41 -3.09 0.63
C VAL A 53 1.91 -2.95 0.86
N PHE A 54 2.30 -1.99 1.68
CA PHE A 54 3.65 -1.86 2.20
C PHE A 54 3.75 -2.55 3.57
N PRO A 55 4.36 -3.74 3.68
CA PRO A 55 4.42 -4.51 4.91
C PRO A 55 5.60 -4.05 5.77
N VAL A 56 5.34 -3.78 7.06
CA VAL A 56 6.36 -3.33 8.03
C VAL A 56 6.76 -4.47 8.96
N LEU A 57 8.02 -4.89 8.86
CA LEU A 57 8.64 -5.90 9.71
C LEU A 57 8.85 -5.40 11.15
N PRO A 58 9.01 -6.32 12.14
CA PRO A 58 9.26 -5.94 13.53
C PRO A 58 10.52 -5.10 13.75
N ASP A 59 11.53 -5.27 12.90
CA ASP A 59 12.79 -4.50 12.92
C ASP A 59 12.66 -3.12 12.23
N GLY A 60 11.47 -2.75 11.77
CA GLY A 60 11.19 -1.48 11.11
C GLY A 60 11.54 -1.44 9.62
N LYS A 61 12.03 -2.53 9.03
CA LYS A 61 12.17 -2.61 7.58
C LYS A 61 10.80 -2.75 6.90
N ILE A 62 10.70 -2.24 5.69
CA ILE A 62 9.54 -2.35 4.81
C ILE A 62 9.86 -3.36 3.72
N ILE A 63 8.96 -4.32 3.50
CA ILE A 63 9.10 -5.30 2.41
C ILE A 63 8.68 -4.64 1.10
N LEU A 64 9.59 -4.59 0.14
CA LEU A 64 9.27 -4.44 -1.28
C LEU A 64 9.44 -5.78 -1.99
N THR A 65 9.05 -5.83 -3.25
CA THR A 65 9.21 -6.96 -4.15
C THR A 65 10.02 -6.51 -5.37
N GLU A 66 11.07 -7.27 -5.71
CA GLU A 66 11.68 -7.27 -7.03
C GLU A 66 10.89 -8.28 -7.89
N GLN A 67 10.24 -7.78 -8.94
CA GLN A 67 9.31 -8.55 -9.76
C GLN A 67 9.78 -8.67 -11.20
N GLU A 68 9.63 -9.86 -11.78
CA GLU A 68 9.76 -10.10 -13.22
C GLU A 68 8.47 -10.69 -13.77
N GLN A 69 8.04 -10.20 -14.93
CA GLN A 69 6.86 -10.70 -15.66
C GLN A 69 7.21 -10.83 -17.15
N PRO A 70 6.65 -11.82 -17.87
CA PRO A 70 6.84 -11.98 -19.31
C PRO A 70 6.55 -10.70 -20.08
N GLY A 71 7.50 -10.25 -20.89
CA GLY A 71 7.35 -9.07 -21.75
C GLY A 71 7.49 -7.71 -21.03
N LYS A 72 7.92 -7.69 -19.75
CA LYS A 72 8.22 -6.46 -19.00
C LYS A 72 9.67 -6.45 -18.49
N PRO A 73 10.31 -5.27 -18.41
CA PRO A 73 11.52 -5.11 -17.61
C PRO A 73 11.25 -5.45 -16.13
N PRO A 74 12.25 -5.96 -15.39
CA PRO A 74 12.14 -6.10 -13.94
C PRO A 74 11.83 -4.78 -13.26
N PHE A 75 11.07 -4.83 -12.18
CA PHE A 75 10.63 -3.65 -11.44
C PHE A 75 10.63 -3.88 -9.94
N ILE A 76 10.64 -2.78 -9.18
CA ILE A 76 10.52 -2.81 -7.72
C ILE A 76 9.18 -2.19 -7.34
N GLY A 77 8.42 -2.86 -6.49
CA GLY A 77 7.13 -2.37 -6.02
C GLY A 77 6.80 -2.86 -4.62
N ALA A 78 5.66 -2.45 -4.11
CA ALA A 78 5.05 -3.09 -2.96
C ALA A 78 4.30 -4.36 -3.40
N THR A 79 3.81 -5.15 -2.45
CA THR A 79 2.92 -6.26 -2.79
C THR A 79 1.57 -5.72 -3.25
N GLY A 80 0.90 -6.33 -4.21
CA GLY A 80 -0.43 -5.88 -4.61
C GLY A 80 -0.97 -6.51 -5.89
N GLY A 81 -2.28 -6.34 -6.08
CA GLY A 81 -2.97 -6.89 -7.23
C GLY A 81 -4.39 -6.36 -7.36
N ARG A 82 -5.17 -7.01 -8.22
CA ARG A 82 -6.53 -6.57 -8.55
C ARG A 82 -7.49 -6.98 -7.45
N VAL A 83 -8.48 -6.14 -7.19
CA VAL A 83 -9.63 -6.51 -6.38
C VAL A 83 -10.55 -7.40 -7.21
N ASP A 84 -10.87 -8.58 -6.70
CA ASP A 84 -11.74 -9.52 -7.39
C ASP A 84 -13.22 -9.11 -7.31
N GLU A 85 -14.04 -9.67 -8.21
CA GLU A 85 -15.47 -9.36 -8.24
C GLU A 85 -16.15 -9.83 -6.95
N GLY A 86 -16.80 -8.89 -6.25
CA GLY A 86 -17.46 -9.15 -4.97
C GLY A 86 -16.53 -9.14 -3.75
N GLU A 87 -15.22 -9.01 -3.95
CA GLU A 87 -14.23 -8.91 -2.88
C GLU A 87 -14.22 -7.48 -2.29
N ASP A 88 -14.14 -7.36 -0.96
CA ASP A 88 -13.92 -6.06 -0.33
C ASP A 88 -12.43 -5.69 -0.34
N ILE A 89 -12.16 -4.37 -0.38
CA ILE A 89 -10.81 -3.83 -0.55
C ILE A 89 -9.81 -4.34 0.52
N LEU A 90 -10.25 -4.51 1.77
CA LEU A 90 -9.33 -4.98 2.81
C LEU A 90 -9.05 -6.48 2.69
N SER A 91 -10.03 -7.26 2.24
CA SER A 91 -9.83 -8.68 1.97
C SER A 91 -8.87 -8.89 0.81
N ALA A 92 -9.02 -8.14 -0.28
CA ALA A 92 -8.05 -8.13 -1.38
C ALA A 92 -6.63 -7.80 -0.88
N ALA A 93 -6.47 -6.73 -0.09
CA ALA A 93 -5.16 -6.33 0.43
C ALA A 93 -4.52 -7.43 1.31
N LYS A 94 -5.31 -8.19 2.07
CA LYS A 94 -4.80 -9.31 2.87
C LYS A 94 -4.39 -10.50 2.00
N ARG A 95 -5.20 -10.82 0.99
CA ARG A 95 -4.94 -11.92 0.04
C ARG A 95 -3.63 -11.66 -0.72
N GLU A 96 -3.51 -10.49 -1.35
CA GLU A 96 -2.32 -10.12 -2.12
C GLU A 96 -1.05 -10.09 -1.25
N LEU A 97 -1.15 -9.57 -0.02
CA LEU A 97 -0.04 -9.63 0.93
C LEU A 97 0.41 -11.07 1.21
N LEU A 98 -0.55 -11.97 1.44
CA LEU A 98 -0.26 -13.36 1.76
C LEU A 98 0.34 -14.10 0.55
N GLU A 99 -0.25 -13.94 -0.63
CA GLU A 99 0.17 -14.58 -1.88
C GLU A 99 1.60 -14.18 -2.27
N GLU A 100 1.90 -12.88 -2.30
CA GLU A 100 3.19 -12.39 -2.80
C GLU A 100 4.31 -12.36 -1.76
N SER A 101 4.00 -12.53 -0.46
CA SER A 101 5.02 -12.46 0.60
C SER A 101 5.01 -13.60 1.63
N GLY A 102 3.92 -14.36 1.74
CA GLY A 102 3.74 -15.38 2.77
C GLY A 102 3.47 -14.82 4.17
N TYR A 103 3.17 -13.51 4.28
CA TYR A 103 2.88 -12.86 5.56
C TYR A 103 1.39 -12.55 5.74
N GLU A 104 0.94 -12.66 6.99
CA GLU A 104 -0.28 -12.01 7.46
C GLU A 104 0.08 -10.79 8.30
N ALA A 105 -0.88 -9.88 8.49
CA ALA A 105 -0.71 -8.68 9.30
C ALA A 105 -1.88 -8.46 10.26
N GLU A 106 -1.59 -8.03 11.48
CA GLU A 106 -2.59 -7.68 12.49
C GLU A 106 -3.34 -6.38 12.15
N LYS A 107 -2.65 -5.42 11.54
CA LYS A 107 -3.20 -4.08 11.30
C LYS A 107 -2.90 -3.59 9.90
N PHE A 108 -3.94 -3.11 9.22
CA PHE A 108 -3.86 -2.42 7.94
C PHE A 108 -4.30 -0.96 8.13
N ILE A 109 -3.50 -0.03 7.62
CA ILE A 109 -3.77 1.41 7.63
C ILE A 109 -3.91 1.84 6.18
N LEU A 110 -5.08 2.36 5.80
CA LEU A 110 -5.25 2.98 4.49
C LEU A 110 -4.43 4.27 4.45
N TRP A 111 -3.37 4.28 3.64
CA TRP A 111 -2.47 5.42 3.49
C TRP A 111 -2.91 6.34 2.35
N ASP A 112 -3.38 5.76 1.25
CA ASP A 112 -3.88 6.51 0.12
C ASP A 112 -4.97 5.74 -0.64
N ALA A 113 -5.84 6.48 -1.33
CA ALA A 113 -6.82 5.94 -2.25
C ALA A 113 -7.12 6.99 -3.32
N ARG A 114 -6.76 6.70 -4.59
CA ARG A 114 -6.95 7.67 -5.69
C ARG A 114 -7.13 7.02 -7.05
N HIS A 115 -7.67 7.79 -7.99
CA HIS A 115 -7.60 7.48 -9.41
C HIS A 115 -6.24 7.98 -9.94
N PRO A 116 -5.30 7.10 -10.32
CA PRO A 116 -3.99 7.54 -10.81
C PRO A 116 -4.07 8.16 -12.22
N VAL A 117 -5.07 7.76 -13.02
CA VAL A 117 -5.25 8.20 -14.41
C VAL A 117 -6.68 8.68 -14.63
N GLY A 118 -6.86 9.86 -15.23
CA GLY A 118 -8.18 10.46 -15.43
C GLY A 118 -9.07 9.74 -16.45
N LYS A 119 -8.48 9.06 -17.44
CA LYS A 119 -9.16 8.35 -18.53
C LYS A 119 -9.53 6.90 -18.24
N ILE A 120 -9.29 6.45 -17.01
CA ILE A 120 -9.64 5.10 -16.56
C ILE A 120 -10.39 5.25 -15.23
N ASP A 121 -11.57 4.66 -15.11
CA ASP A 121 -12.25 4.49 -13.83
C ASP A 121 -11.57 3.31 -13.12
N TRP A 122 -10.57 3.65 -12.31
CA TRP A 122 -9.68 2.71 -11.63
C TRP A 122 -9.10 3.40 -10.40
N VAL A 123 -9.34 2.83 -9.21
CA VAL A 123 -8.74 3.30 -7.96
C VAL A 123 -7.61 2.36 -7.56
N VAL A 124 -6.50 2.95 -7.11
CA VAL A 124 -5.46 2.25 -6.36
C VAL A 124 -5.62 2.59 -4.88
N TYR A 125 -5.73 1.57 -4.04
CA TYR A 125 -5.77 1.68 -2.59
C TYR A 125 -4.44 1.23 -2.00
N THR A 126 -3.72 2.15 -1.37
CA THR A 126 -2.41 1.89 -0.78
C THR A 126 -2.54 1.71 0.72
N PHE A 127 -2.08 0.58 1.23
CA PHE A 127 -2.07 0.24 2.65
C PHE A 127 -0.65 0.18 3.20
N VAL A 128 -0.54 0.43 4.51
CA VAL A 128 0.61 0.04 5.31
C VAL A 128 0.16 -1.04 6.28
N ALA A 129 0.79 -2.21 6.20
CA ALA A 129 0.49 -3.37 7.03
C ALA A 129 1.52 -3.53 8.15
N LYS A 130 1.06 -3.84 9.37
CA LYS A 130 1.90 -3.93 10.58
C LYS A 130 1.51 -5.13 11.44
N GLY A 131 2.45 -5.56 12.29
CA GLY A 131 2.27 -6.77 13.10
C GLY A 131 2.36 -8.00 12.18
N LEU A 132 3.44 -8.08 11.40
CA LEU A 132 3.60 -9.13 10.42
C LEU A 132 3.94 -10.47 11.08
N LYS A 133 3.29 -11.53 10.61
CA LYS A 133 3.60 -12.91 10.96
C LYS A 133 3.80 -13.71 9.67
N LYS A 134 4.95 -14.37 9.52
CA LYS A 134 5.17 -15.30 8.40
C LYS A 134 4.34 -16.55 8.65
N VAL A 135 3.44 -16.88 7.73
CA VAL A 135 2.51 -18.02 7.86
C VAL A 135 2.64 -19.04 6.73
N GLY A 136 3.35 -18.68 5.66
CA GLY A 136 3.59 -19.59 4.54
C GLY A 136 4.74 -19.12 3.66
N ASP A 137 4.94 -19.88 2.58
CA ASP A 137 5.77 -19.48 1.46
C ASP A 137 4.92 -18.70 0.43
N LEU A 138 5.57 -18.12 -0.58
CA LEU A 138 4.91 -17.37 -1.62
C LEU A 138 4.01 -18.29 -2.46
N ASN A 139 2.83 -17.81 -2.81
CA ASN A 139 1.87 -18.47 -3.70
C ASN A 139 1.61 -17.52 -4.89
N LEU A 140 2.48 -17.61 -5.89
CA LEU A 140 2.52 -16.66 -7.02
C LEU A 140 1.71 -17.15 -8.21
N ASP A 141 1.19 -16.20 -8.99
CA ASP A 141 0.61 -16.51 -10.30
C ASP A 141 1.68 -17.02 -11.27
N GLY A 142 1.29 -17.85 -12.23
CA GLY A 142 2.22 -18.51 -13.16
C GLY A 142 3.05 -17.54 -14.03
N GLY A 143 2.66 -16.27 -14.11
CA GLY A 143 3.39 -15.21 -14.82
C GLY A 143 4.35 -14.40 -13.96
N GLU A 144 4.48 -14.71 -12.67
CA GLU A 144 5.18 -13.86 -11.70
C GLU A 144 6.41 -14.54 -11.11
N LYS A 145 7.52 -13.80 -11.08
CA LYS A 145 8.70 -14.15 -10.29
C LYS A 145 8.95 -13.03 -9.31
N ILE A 146 8.79 -13.32 -8.03
CA ILE A 146 8.91 -12.33 -6.97
C ILE A 146 10.05 -12.71 -6.02
N LYS A 147 10.87 -11.72 -5.69
CA LYS A 147 11.86 -11.78 -4.61
C LYS A 147 11.61 -10.67 -3.62
N LEU A 148 11.50 -11.03 -2.33
CA LEU A 148 11.32 -10.06 -1.27
C LEU A 148 12.59 -9.24 -1.03
N LEU A 149 12.42 -7.92 -0.93
CA LEU A 149 13.46 -6.93 -0.73
C LEU A 149 13.14 -6.07 0.51
N PRO A 150 13.57 -6.50 1.72
CA PRO A 150 13.38 -5.70 2.94
C PRO A 150 14.31 -4.48 2.97
N LEU A 151 13.75 -3.28 3.05
CA LEU A 151 14.47 -2.01 3.02
C LEU A 151 14.17 -1.13 4.25
N THR A 152 15.10 -0.28 4.64
CA THR A 152 14.78 0.83 5.56
C THR A 152 13.93 1.89 4.84
N LEU A 153 13.21 2.73 5.59
CA LEU A 153 12.44 3.83 5.01
C LEU A 153 13.29 4.76 4.13
N ASP A 154 14.52 5.07 4.55
CA ASP A 154 15.43 5.89 3.75
C ASP A 154 15.80 5.22 2.41
N LYS A 155 16.03 3.90 2.41
CA LYS A 155 16.29 3.16 1.18
C LYS A 155 15.05 3.10 0.29
N LEU A 156 13.86 2.90 0.87
CA LEU A 156 12.59 2.97 0.15
C LEU A 156 12.41 4.33 -0.53
N ILE A 157 12.61 5.44 0.19
CA ILE A 157 12.52 6.80 -0.38
C ILE A 157 13.51 6.96 -1.55
N ASN A 158 14.75 6.49 -1.39
CA ASN A 158 15.73 6.57 -2.47
C ASN A 158 15.31 5.74 -3.69
N VAL A 159 14.89 4.50 -3.49
CA VAL A 159 14.39 3.60 -4.55
C VAL A 159 13.19 4.22 -5.28
N ALA A 160 12.21 4.74 -4.55
CA ALA A 160 11.00 5.31 -5.14
C ALA A 160 11.24 6.63 -5.87
N THR A 161 12.38 7.29 -5.66
CA THR A 161 12.71 8.60 -6.26
C THR A 161 13.91 8.55 -7.20
N ASP A 162 14.48 7.37 -7.43
CA ASP A 162 15.56 7.16 -8.37
C ASP A 162 14.99 6.86 -9.76
N GLU A 163 15.29 7.73 -10.73
CA GLU A 163 14.86 7.60 -12.13
C GLU A 163 15.30 6.27 -12.78
N LYS A 164 16.39 5.67 -12.29
CA LYS A 164 16.94 4.42 -12.83
C LYS A 164 16.21 3.20 -12.29
N THR A 165 15.48 3.37 -11.19
CA THR A 165 14.72 2.29 -10.60
C THR A 165 13.29 2.35 -11.13
N PHE A 166 12.85 1.28 -11.77
CA PHE A 166 11.46 1.19 -12.20
C PHE A 166 10.58 0.86 -11.00
N PHE A 167 10.15 1.90 -10.28
CA PHE A 167 9.26 1.80 -9.14
C PHE A 167 7.79 1.70 -9.61
N ALA A 168 7.01 0.75 -9.10
CA ALA A 168 5.67 0.49 -9.64
C ALA A 168 4.62 1.53 -9.22
N GLU A 169 4.61 1.95 -7.96
CA GLU A 169 3.57 2.80 -7.36
C GLU A 169 3.79 4.30 -7.64
N GLN A 170 3.71 4.67 -8.91
CA GLN A 170 3.93 6.04 -9.38
C GLN A 170 2.97 7.06 -8.75
N GLU A 171 1.77 6.64 -8.38
CA GLU A 171 0.71 7.51 -7.83
C GLU A 171 1.02 8.09 -6.44
N ILE A 172 1.99 7.51 -5.75
CA ILE A 172 2.47 7.95 -4.42
C ILE A 172 3.94 8.43 -4.43
N VAL A 173 4.65 8.38 -5.56
CA VAL A 173 6.05 8.84 -5.66
C VAL A 173 6.22 10.28 -5.15
N LEU A 174 5.25 11.15 -5.43
CA LEU A 174 5.26 12.53 -4.92
C LEU A 174 5.36 12.59 -3.39
N LYS A 175 4.72 11.68 -2.65
CA LYS A 175 4.82 11.63 -1.18
C LYS A 175 6.23 11.28 -0.71
N PHE A 176 6.92 10.41 -1.46
CA PHE A 176 8.32 10.08 -1.18
C PHE A 176 9.27 11.23 -1.56
N ILE A 177 9.02 11.94 -2.66
CA ILE A 177 9.76 13.15 -3.02
C ILE A 177 9.59 14.21 -1.93
N GLU A 178 8.36 14.48 -1.48
CA GLU A 178 8.08 15.40 -0.37
C GLU A 178 8.86 15.02 0.89
N ALA A 179 8.85 13.74 1.27
CA ALA A 179 9.61 13.24 2.41
C ALA A 179 11.12 13.33 2.24
N LYS A 180 11.63 13.25 1.00
CA LYS A 180 13.07 13.40 0.70
C LYS A 180 13.56 14.83 0.96
N TYR A 181 12.72 15.83 0.69
CA TYR A 181 13.10 17.24 0.75
C TYR A 181 12.49 18.02 1.92
N SER A 182 11.52 17.46 2.63
CA SER A 182 10.91 18.08 3.83
C SER A 182 11.07 17.17 5.05
N PRO A 183 11.80 17.62 6.10
CA PRO A 183 11.94 16.86 7.35
C PRO A 183 10.61 16.54 8.02
N ASP A 184 9.62 17.43 7.92
CA ASP A 184 8.31 17.21 8.53
C ASP A 184 7.53 16.12 7.78
N LYS A 185 7.59 16.11 6.45
CA LYS A 185 7.02 15.04 5.63
C LYS A 185 7.73 13.71 5.85
N LYS A 186 9.06 13.74 6.07
CA LYS A 186 9.80 12.55 6.47
C LYS A 186 9.31 11.98 7.79
N LYS A 187 9.12 12.81 8.82
CA LYS A 187 8.59 12.39 10.13
C LYS A 187 7.17 11.83 10.03
N GLU A 188 6.33 12.37 9.16
CA GLU A 188 5.00 11.81 8.88
C GLU A 188 5.10 10.35 8.38
N LEU A 189 6.01 10.09 7.42
CA LEU A 189 6.25 8.73 6.94
C LEU A 189 6.88 7.84 8.00
N GLU A 190 7.85 8.32 8.78
CA GLU A 190 8.45 7.55 9.89
C GLU A 190 7.39 7.10 10.89
N LYS A 191 6.44 7.98 11.24
CA LYS A 191 5.31 7.64 12.11
C LYS A 191 4.38 6.61 11.45
N LEU A 192 4.09 6.76 10.16
CA LEU A 192 3.25 5.84 9.40
C LEU A 192 3.88 4.45 9.29
N PHE A 193 5.19 4.37 9.04
CA PHE A 193 5.94 3.12 8.87
C PHE A 193 6.54 2.57 10.17
N LYS A 194 6.30 3.22 11.32
CA LYS A 194 6.73 2.70 12.62
C LYS A 194 6.13 1.30 12.87
N PRO A 195 6.92 0.29 13.25
CA PRO A 195 6.42 -1.05 13.51
C PRO A 195 5.40 -1.06 14.66
N LEU A 196 4.53 -2.07 14.68
CA LEU A 196 3.67 -2.31 15.82
C LEU A 196 4.54 -2.80 16.99
N MET A 197 4.52 -2.11 18.13
CA MET A 197 5.26 -2.56 19.30
C MET A 197 4.60 -3.84 19.83
N PHE A 198 5.32 -4.96 19.76
CA PHE A 198 4.99 -6.11 20.57
C PHE A 198 5.24 -5.71 22.03
N TYR A 199 4.18 -5.47 22.80
CA TYR A 199 4.25 -5.65 24.24
C TYR A 199 4.44 -7.15 24.46
N TYR A 200 5.68 -7.63 24.38
CA TYR A 200 6.05 -8.81 25.13
C TYR A 200 5.73 -8.44 26.57
N GLY A 201 4.70 -9.06 27.14
CA GLY A 201 4.43 -8.99 28.56
C GLY A 201 5.67 -9.48 29.28
N CYS A 202 6.57 -8.56 29.60
CA CYS A 202 7.60 -8.76 30.57
C CYS A 202 6.85 -8.82 31.90
N PHE A 203 6.34 -10.01 32.24
CA PHE A 203 6.21 -10.39 33.63
C PHE A 203 7.63 -10.40 34.18
N ILE A 204 8.12 -9.22 34.54
CA ILE A 204 9.14 -9.11 35.56
C ILE A 204 8.42 -9.63 36.80
N THR A 205 8.55 -10.92 37.07
CA THR A 205 8.35 -11.43 38.42
C THR A 205 9.37 -10.71 39.27
N ILE A 206 8.96 -9.59 39.86
CA ILE A 206 9.71 -8.97 40.95
C ILE A 206 9.65 -10.01 42.07
N SER A 207 10.72 -10.78 42.19
CA SER A 207 10.98 -11.58 43.39
C SER A 207 10.91 -10.62 44.60
N PRO A 208 10.19 -10.94 45.68
CA PRO A 208 10.03 -10.04 46.82
C PRO A 208 11.32 -9.77 47.61
N LEU A 209 12.48 -10.30 47.19
CA LEU A 209 13.69 -10.33 47.99
C LEU A 209 14.53 -9.04 47.97
N PHE A 210 14.13 -8.00 47.22
CA PHE A 210 14.89 -6.75 47.11
C PHE A 210 14.16 -5.52 47.65
N LEU A 211 13.31 -5.69 48.67
CA LEU A 211 12.67 -4.58 49.37
C LEU A 211 13.13 -4.48 50.83
N HIS A 212 14.44 -4.44 51.12
CA HIS A 212 14.91 -4.18 52.50
C HIS A 212 16.27 -3.49 52.70
N VAL A 213 16.88 -2.85 51.69
CA VAL A 213 18.23 -2.24 51.87
C VAL A 213 18.27 -0.71 51.64
N LEU A 214 17.13 -0.02 51.50
CA LEU A 214 17.13 1.42 51.22
C LEU A 214 16.34 2.28 52.22
N TYR A 215 16.25 1.87 53.49
CA TYR A 215 15.60 2.68 54.54
C TYR A 215 16.44 2.96 55.80
N PHE A 216 17.76 2.73 55.77
CA PHE A 216 18.64 3.01 56.91
C PHE A 216 19.89 3.81 56.55
N LEU A 217 19.75 4.85 55.75
CA LEU A 217 20.76 5.92 55.66
C LEU A 217 20.04 7.26 55.48
N GLY A 218 19.68 7.90 56.60
CA GLY A 218 19.15 9.26 56.54
C GLY A 218 18.39 9.72 57.77
N LYS A 219 19.07 9.86 58.91
CA LYS A 219 18.91 10.98 59.86
C LYS A 219 19.85 10.80 61.07
N SER A 220 21.00 11.46 60.98
CA SER A 220 21.84 11.81 62.12
C SER A 220 21.96 13.34 62.14
N ASN A 221 21.42 13.94 63.21
CA ASN A 221 21.58 15.28 63.78
C ASN A 221 20.23 15.84 64.24
#